data_AF-A0A916WD63-F1
#
_entry.id   AF-A0A916WD63-F1
#
_cell.length_a   1.000
_cell.length_b   1.000
_cell.length_c   1.000
_cell.angle_alpha   90.00
_cell.angle_beta   90.00
_cell.angle_gamma   90.00
#
_symmetry.space_group_name_H-M   'P 1'
#
loop_
_entity.id
_entity.type
_entity.pdbx_description
1 polymer ?
#
loop_
_entity_poly.entity_id
_entity_poly.type
_entity_poly.pdbx_seq_one_letter_code
_entity_poly.pdbx_strand_id
1 'polypeptide(L)'
;MATTIELASSTSDFKGFLSNWSNAGWNSQYGAFWGPSVGLQTDQGVIAQNPGWDYTEWGNGATGGNGVLIEGNFHYGRGNLTGDVDTLTFGSGYGQSSAGLTLPTAALTLGIDQNFNPSQPGLDKFDLAIYGIMNNSLGGLYDFLAETGTEIHDTAGSDILVGFAGSDTFVFTGGEDVVANDGPAGTSGYQDGTDLLDVSAWGVTDFQELTIFPDSGDAWVAYGNHSIQLAGVDASVLDASDFIFADSLALVA
;
A
#
# COMPACT_ATOMS: atom_id res chain seq x y z
N MET A 1 -8.54 10.71 3.06
CA MET A 1 -8.52 9.92 1.81
C MET A 1 -8.03 8.53 2.23
N ALA A 2 -8.30 7.44 1.54
CA ALA A 2 -7.64 6.19 1.94
C ALA A 2 -6.17 6.23 1.51
N THR A 3 -5.30 5.45 2.15
CA THR A 3 -3.95 5.21 1.62
C THR A 3 -4.09 4.35 0.36
N THR A 4 -3.57 4.79 -0.79
CA THR A 4 -3.63 3.98 -2.01
C THR A 4 -2.52 2.94 -2.01
N ILE A 5 -2.79 1.76 -2.55
CA ILE A 5 -1.85 0.68 -2.79
C ILE A 5 -1.87 0.38 -4.29
N GLU A 6 -0.75 0.56 -4.97
CA GLU A 6 -0.61 0.30 -6.40
C GLU A 6 0.47 -0.76 -6.65
N LEU A 7 0.08 -1.87 -7.30
CA LEU A 7 1.00 -2.89 -7.76
C LEU A 7 1.55 -2.54 -9.16
N ALA A 8 2.86 -2.66 -9.34
CA ALA A 8 3.42 -2.64 -10.69
C ALA A 8 3.01 -3.91 -11.43
N SER A 9 2.85 -3.86 -12.76
CA SER A 9 2.49 -5.01 -13.59
C SER A 9 3.46 -6.22 -13.51
N SER A 10 4.60 -6.06 -12.85
CA SER A 10 5.57 -7.13 -12.56
C SER A 10 5.34 -7.82 -11.20
N THR A 11 4.38 -7.37 -10.41
CA THR A 11 4.02 -7.93 -9.10
C THR A 11 2.54 -8.25 -9.12
N SER A 12 2.21 -9.46 -8.69
CA SER A 12 0.84 -9.94 -8.59
C SER A 12 0.50 -10.52 -7.22
N ASP A 13 1.35 -10.26 -6.23
CA ASP A 13 1.16 -10.73 -4.86
C ASP A 13 1.75 -9.68 -3.91
N PHE A 14 0.88 -8.86 -3.34
CA PHE A 14 1.26 -7.73 -2.48
C PHE A 14 2.10 -8.20 -1.28
N LYS A 15 1.58 -9.15 -0.49
CA LYS A 15 2.24 -9.61 0.75
C LYS A 15 3.40 -10.54 0.46
N GLY A 16 3.33 -11.35 -0.60
CA GLY A 16 4.44 -12.16 -1.08
C GLY A 16 5.61 -11.30 -1.53
N PHE A 17 5.35 -10.21 -2.25
CA PHE A 17 6.38 -9.23 -2.60
C PHE A 17 7.03 -8.63 -1.35
N LEU A 18 6.25 -8.06 -0.42
CA LEU A 18 6.79 -7.44 0.79
C LEU A 18 7.56 -8.43 1.69
N SER A 19 7.09 -9.68 1.79
CA SER A 19 7.77 -10.74 2.54
C SER A 19 9.13 -11.08 1.92
N ASN A 20 9.22 -11.14 0.60
CA ASN A 20 10.49 -11.35 -0.10
C ASN A 20 11.40 -10.11 -0.03
N TRP A 21 10.83 -8.92 -0.12
CA TRP A 21 11.52 -7.65 -0.05
C TRP A 21 12.18 -7.42 1.32
N SER A 22 11.46 -7.68 2.41
CA SER A 22 11.92 -7.51 3.80
C SER A 22 13.07 -8.45 4.22
N ASN A 23 13.39 -9.45 3.40
CA ASN A 23 14.57 -10.30 3.58
C ASN A 23 15.86 -9.70 2.99
N ALA A 24 15.81 -8.50 2.39
CA ALA A 24 16.97 -7.83 1.82
C ALA A 24 17.84 -7.14 2.90
N GLY A 25 19.16 -7.08 2.65
CA GLY A 25 20.09 -6.36 3.54
C GLY A 25 19.99 -4.85 3.39
N TRP A 26 20.06 -4.12 4.50
CA TRP A 26 20.09 -2.64 4.52
C TRP A 26 21.51 -2.09 4.44
N ASN A 27 21.73 -1.00 3.69
CA ASN A 27 23.00 -0.27 3.70
C ASN A 27 23.27 0.45 5.03
N SER A 28 22.24 0.78 5.81
CA SER A 28 22.38 1.55 7.05
C SER A 28 21.27 1.28 8.05
N GLN A 29 21.54 1.61 9.32
CA GLN A 29 20.57 1.49 10.41
C GLN A 29 19.50 2.60 10.41
N TYR A 30 19.71 3.71 9.70
CA TYR A 30 18.86 4.92 9.79
C TYR A 30 18.32 5.43 8.44
N GLY A 31 18.73 4.80 7.34
CA GLY A 31 18.47 5.29 6.00
C GLY A 31 19.32 6.52 5.63
N ALA A 32 18.96 7.11 4.50
CA ALA A 32 19.50 8.33 3.97
C ALA A 32 18.37 9.34 3.84
N PHE A 33 18.64 10.59 4.19
CA PHE A 33 17.74 11.71 3.98
C PHE A 33 18.33 12.62 2.92
N TRP A 34 17.49 13.21 2.08
CA TRP A 34 17.92 14.20 1.11
C TRP A 34 16.88 15.32 0.99
N GLY A 35 17.38 16.53 0.80
CA GLY A 35 16.56 17.70 0.50
C GLY A 35 17.37 18.70 -0.33
N PRO A 36 16.76 19.49 -1.22
CA PRO A 36 17.48 20.37 -2.13
C PRO A 36 18.39 21.41 -1.45
N SER A 37 18.00 21.89 -0.27
CA SER A 37 18.75 22.87 0.53
C SER A 37 19.76 22.24 1.50
N VAL A 38 19.62 20.93 1.77
CA VAL A 38 20.35 20.18 2.80
C VAL A 38 21.40 19.24 2.20
N GLY A 39 21.13 18.72 1.00
CA GLY A 39 21.88 17.63 0.37
C GLY A 39 21.66 16.28 1.06
N LEU A 40 22.46 15.29 0.67
CA LEU A 40 22.43 13.93 1.21
C LEU A 40 22.96 13.91 2.66
N GLN A 41 22.18 13.34 3.58
CA GLN A 41 22.52 13.15 4.98
C GLN A 41 22.34 11.68 5.38
N THR A 42 23.42 11.05 5.84
CA THR A 42 23.44 9.66 6.31
C THR A 42 23.97 9.53 7.74
N ASP A 43 24.47 10.64 8.31
CA ASP A 43 24.98 10.68 9.68
C ASP A 43 23.84 11.01 10.66
N GLN A 44 23.49 10.05 11.50
CA GLN A 44 22.44 10.19 12.51
C GLN A 44 22.69 11.38 13.45
N GLY A 45 23.95 11.63 13.83
CA GLY A 45 24.32 12.72 14.73
C GLY A 45 24.09 14.09 14.10
N VAL A 46 24.29 14.22 12.80
CA VAL A 46 23.98 15.44 12.04
C VAL A 46 22.48 15.62 11.91
N ILE A 47 21.74 14.57 11.50
CA ILE A 47 20.29 14.62 11.34
C ILE A 47 19.61 14.99 12.67
N ALA A 48 19.98 14.33 13.78
CA ALA A 48 19.37 14.56 15.09
C ALA A 48 19.60 15.97 15.66
N GLN A 49 20.66 16.67 15.23
CA GLN A 49 20.95 18.05 15.64
C GLN A 49 20.17 19.08 14.82
N ASN A 50 19.57 18.68 13.71
CA ASN A 50 18.91 19.58 12.77
C ASN A 50 17.46 19.14 12.46
N PRO A 51 16.56 19.09 13.47
CA PRO A 51 15.20 18.60 13.29
C PRO A 51 14.31 19.51 12.42
N GLY A 52 14.77 20.72 12.09
CA GLY A 52 14.05 21.69 11.25
C GLY A 52 14.57 21.76 9.82
N TRP A 53 15.30 20.75 9.35
CA TRP A 53 15.69 20.64 7.95
C TRP A 53 14.55 20.10 7.10
N ASP A 54 14.31 20.76 5.97
CA ASP A 54 13.35 20.33 4.96
C ASP A 54 13.97 19.20 4.13
N TYR A 55 13.38 18.01 4.25
CA TYR A 55 13.70 16.86 3.42
C TYR A 55 12.58 16.61 2.43
N THR A 56 12.95 16.18 1.24
CA THR A 56 12.00 15.74 0.22
C THR A 56 12.06 14.24 -0.02
N GLU A 57 13.13 13.59 0.45
CA GLU A 57 13.38 12.18 0.23
C GLU A 57 13.94 11.53 1.50
N TRP A 58 13.44 10.34 1.82
CA TRP A 58 14.08 9.42 2.75
C TRP A 58 14.12 8.04 2.11
N GLY A 59 15.19 7.29 2.29
CA GLY A 59 15.19 5.93 1.78
C GLY A 59 16.25 5.05 2.41
N ASN A 60 16.09 3.75 2.24
CA ASN A 60 17.05 2.76 2.69
C ASN A 60 17.00 1.55 1.76
N GLY A 61 18.10 0.80 1.69
CA GLY A 61 18.19 -0.36 0.80
C GLY A 61 19.62 -0.78 0.57
N ALA A 62 19.83 -1.82 -0.23
CA ALA A 62 21.15 -2.23 -0.71
C ALA A 62 21.49 -1.49 -2.00
N THR A 63 22.72 -1.02 -2.17
CA THR A 63 23.13 -0.30 -3.40
C THR A 63 22.95 -1.19 -4.63
N GLY A 64 22.11 -0.76 -5.57
CA GLY A 64 21.72 -1.51 -6.78
C GLY A 64 20.75 -2.67 -6.51
N GLY A 65 20.39 -2.94 -5.26
CA GLY A 65 19.47 -4.00 -4.84
C GLY A 65 18.12 -3.45 -4.42
N ASN A 66 17.43 -4.19 -3.54
CA ASN A 66 16.13 -3.78 -3.01
C ASN A 66 16.26 -2.52 -2.15
N GLY A 67 15.23 -1.69 -2.18
CA GLY A 67 15.12 -0.55 -1.29
C GLY A 67 13.70 -0.03 -1.15
N VAL A 68 13.58 0.96 -0.28
CA VAL A 68 12.40 1.76 -0.01
C VAL A 68 12.74 3.23 -0.17
N LEU A 69 11.80 4.00 -0.69
CA LEU A 69 11.90 5.43 -0.90
C LEU A 69 10.60 6.11 -0.46
N ILE A 70 10.73 7.11 0.40
CA ILE A 70 9.70 8.08 0.75
C ILE A 70 9.97 9.33 -0.07
N GLU A 71 8.92 9.90 -0.64
CA GLU A 71 8.93 11.24 -1.23
C GLU A 71 7.86 12.11 -0.54
N GLY A 72 8.16 13.40 -0.41
CA GLY A 72 7.24 14.37 0.19
C GLY A 72 7.90 15.70 0.52
N ASN A 73 7.41 16.35 1.58
CA ASN A 73 8.00 17.53 2.18
C ASN A 73 7.88 17.44 3.71
N PHE A 74 8.93 16.93 4.34
CA PHE A 74 8.89 16.54 5.74
C PHE A 74 10.17 16.91 6.49
N HIS A 75 10.04 16.90 7.80
CA HIS A 75 11.10 17.09 8.77
C HIS A 75 11.27 15.79 9.57
N TYR A 76 12.46 15.62 10.17
CA TYR A 76 12.71 14.47 11.03
C TYR A 76 13.34 14.88 12.35
N GLY A 77 12.72 14.49 13.47
CA GLY A 77 13.22 14.79 14.81
C GLY A 77 12.99 13.64 15.78
N ARG A 78 14.08 13.02 16.27
CA ARG A 78 14.04 11.98 17.32
C ARG A 78 13.11 10.79 17.00
N GLY A 79 13.07 10.37 15.73
CA GLY A 79 12.22 9.27 15.29
C GLY A 79 10.84 9.68 14.78
N ASN A 80 10.49 10.97 14.87
CA ASN A 80 9.23 11.51 14.38
C ASN A 80 9.44 12.18 13.01
N LEU A 81 8.72 11.72 11.99
CA LEU A 81 8.60 12.30 10.65
C LEU A 81 7.37 13.22 10.63
N THR A 82 7.58 14.53 10.56
CA THR A 82 6.47 15.51 10.55
C THR A 82 6.42 16.29 9.24
N GLY A 83 5.23 16.61 8.75
CA GLY A 83 5.04 17.30 7.47
C GLY A 83 4.19 16.44 6.54
N ASP A 84 4.37 16.62 5.25
CA ASP A 84 3.61 15.90 4.24
C ASP A 84 4.47 14.77 3.66
N VAL A 85 3.94 13.56 3.68
CA VAL A 85 4.50 12.43 2.95
C VAL A 85 3.56 12.14 1.80
N ASP A 86 4.08 12.09 0.59
CA ASP A 86 3.28 11.83 -0.60
C ASP A 86 3.27 10.33 -0.89
N THR A 87 4.44 9.70 -0.93
CA THR A 87 4.58 8.30 -1.33
C THR A 87 5.51 7.50 -0.42
N LEU A 88 5.25 6.19 -0.33
CA LEU A 88 6.16 5.18 0.17
C LEU A 88 6.29 4.08 -0.89
N THR A 89 7.45 4.00 -1.55
CA THR A 89 7.71 3.10 -2.68
C THR A 89 8.68 2.00 -2.29
N PHE A 90 8.36 0.77 -2.65
CA PHE A 90 9.18 -0.43 -2.50
C PHE A 90 9.61 -0.94 -3.87
N GLY A 91 10.87 -1.35 -4.00
CA GLY A 91 11.41 -1.70 -5.31
C GLY A 91 12.86 -2.14 -5.29
N SER A 92 13.51 -2.03 -6.45
CA SER A 92 14.92 -2.38 -6.65
C SER A 92 15.71 -1.34 -7.46
N GLY A 93 17.04 -1.48 -7.45
CA GLY A 93 17.97 -0.52 -8.03
C GLY A 93 18.29 0.65 -7.09
N TYR A 94 18.16 0.45 -5.78
CA TYR A 94 18.31 1.52 -4.79
C TYR A 94 19.67 2.24 -4.90
N GLY A 95 19.65 3.57 -4.93
CA GLY A 95 20.83 4.41 -5.11
C GLY A 95 20.80 5.65 -4.22
N GLN A 96 21.99 6.14 -3.88
CA GLN A 96 22.19 7.37 -3.12
C GLN A 96 23.27 8.21 -3.81
N SER A 97 23.02 9.51 -3.97
CA SER A 97 23.98 10.45 -4.55
C SER A 97 23.83 11.84 -3.92
N SER A 98 24.77 12.75 -4.21
CA SER A 98 24.60 14.16 -3.82
C SER A 98 23.41 14.84 -4.51
N ALA A 99 22.90 14.26 -5.59
CA ALA A 99 21.77 14.78 -6.35
C ALA A 99 20.41 14.21 -5.92
N GLY A 100 20.37 13.23 -5.00
CA GLY A 100 19.15 12.59 -4.54
C GLY A 100 19.28 11.09 -4.34
N LEU A 101 18.19 10.49 -3.89
CA LEU A 101 17.94 9.06 -3.74
C LEU A 101 17.21 8.54 -4.97
N THR A 102 17.42 7.27 -5.34
CA THR A 102 16.77 6.68 -6.51
C THR A 102 16.29 5.27 -6.25
N LEU A 103 15.12 4.93 -6.80
CA LEU A 103 14.57 3.58 -6.81
C LEU A 103 13.91 3.33 -8.19
N PRO A 104 14.70 3.07 -9.24
CA PRO A 104 14.24 3.12 -10.62
C PRO A 104 13.24 2.02 -11.00
N THR A 105 13.24 0.91 -10.26
CA THR A 105 12.29 -0.19 -10.46
C THR A 105 11.34 -0.23 -9.28
N ALA A 106 10.30 0.59 -9.31
CA ALA A 106 9.18 0.51 -8.38
C ALA A 106 8.37 -0.77 -8.64
N ALA A 107 8.04 -1.49 -7.56
CA ALA A 107 7.25 -2.71 -7.62
C ALA A 107 5.92 -2.59 -6.85
N LEU A 108 5.93 -1.78 -5.80
CA LEU A 108 4.77 -1.43 -4.99
C LEU A 108 4.89 0.04 -4.58
N THR A 109 3.84 0.82 -4.77
CA THR A 109 3.78 2.22 -4.35
C THR A 109 2.58 2.42 -3.43
N LEU A 110 2.81 3.08 -2.31
CA LEU A 110 1.75 3.56 -1.43
C LEU A 110 1.58 5.06 -1.59
N GLY A 111 0.38 5.54 -1.89
CA GLY A 111 0.03 6.96 -1.80
C GLY A 111 -0.51 7.25 -0.41
N ILE A 112 0.19 8.07 0.37
CA ILE A 112 -0.14 8.29 1.79
C ILE A 112 -1.33 9.23 1.92
N ASP A 113 -2.29 8.86 2.77
CA ASP A 113 -3.43 9.73 3.08
C ASP A 113 -2.97 11.07 3.67
N GLN A 114 -3.22 12.16 2.96
CA GLN A 114 -2.89 13.52 3.39
C GLN A 114 -3.67 13.97 4.64
N ASN A 115 -4.77 13.30 4.99
CA ASN A 115 -5.46 13.52 6.25
C ASN A 115 -4.80 12.79 7.42
N PHE A 116 -3.99 11.76 7.16
CA PHE A 116 -3.08 11.20 8.14
C PHE A 116 -1.99 12.24 8.37
N ASN A 117 -2.22 13.08 9.37
CA ASN A 117 -1.37 14.21 9.63
C ASN A 117 -0.40 13.88 10.76
N PRO A 118 0.90 13.67 10.47
CA PRO A 118 1.91 13.39 11.48
C PRO A 118 2.28 14.62 12.34
N SER A 119 1.51 15.71 12.29
CA SER A 119 1.81 16.95 13.04
C SER A 119 1.54 16.91 14.55
N GLN A 120 1.13 15.77 15.12
CA GLN A 120 0.98 15.67 16.57
C GLN A 120 2.35 15.46 17.23
N PRO A 121 2.63 16.09 18.39
CA PRO A 121 3.86 15.83 19.13
C PRO A 121 3.85 14.40 19.67
N GLY A 122 4.56 13.48 19.02
CA GLY A 122 4.66 12.08 19.41
C GLY A 122 5.15 11.20 18.26
N LEU A 123 5.27 9.89 18.50
CA LEU A 123 5.40 8.92 17.42
C LEU A 123 3.99 8.48 17.02
N ASP A 124 3.69 8.48 15.73
CA ASP A 124 2.45 7.93 15.18
C ASP A 124 2.67 6.56 14.50
N LYS A 125 1.62 6.02 13.87
CA LYS A 125 1.72 4.70 13.23
C LYS A 125 2.60 4.71 11.98
N PHE A 126 2.71 5.84 11.27
CA PHE A 126 3.62 5.94 10.14
C PHE A 126 5.07 5.95 10.62
N ASP A 127 5.39 6.66 11.71
CA ASP A 127 6.71 6.59 12.33
C ASP A 127 7.07 5.15 12.74
N LEU A 128 6.11 4.44 13.35
CA LEU A 128 6.28 3.04 13.74
C LEU A 128 6.41 2.11 12.53
N ALA A 129 5.73 2.40 11.42
CA ALA A 129 5.88 1.69 10.16
C ALA A 129 7.30 1.84 9.62
N ILE A 130 7.81 3.07 9.51
CA ILE A 130 9.17 3.33 9.03
C ILE A 130 10.22 2.72 9.96
N TYR A 131 10.02 2.83 11.29
CA TYR A 131 10.88 2.18 12.27
C TYR A 131 10.86 0.66 12.14
N GLY A 132 9.68 0.05 11.95
CA GLY A 132 9.52 -1.38 11.72
C GLY A 132 10.25 -1.83 10.46
N ILE A 133 10.06 -1.12 9.34
CA ILE A 133 10.71 -1.40 8.06
C ILE A 133 12.23 -1.41 8.21
N MET A 134 12.81 -0.42 8.88
CA MET A 134 14.25 -0.38 9.17
C MET A 134 14.75 -1.58 9.99
N ASN A 135 13.88 -2.25 10.72
CA ASN A 135 14.17 -3.42 11.54
C ASN A 135 13.63 -4.74 10.93
N ASN A 136 13.35 -4.77 9.62
CA ASN A 136 12.79 -5.94 8.93
C ASN A 136 11.46 -6.43 9.52
N SER A 137 10.61 -5.50 9.94
CA SER A 137 9.28 -5.79 10.48
C SER A 137 8.22 -5.00 9.74
N LEU A 138 7.23 -5.69 9.18
CA LEU A 138 6.11 -5.08 8.46
C LEU A 138 4.89 -4.83 9.36
N GLY A 139 4.93 -5.23 10.63
CA GLY A 139 3.77 -5.10 11.54
C GLY A 139 3.29 -3.66 11.68
N GLY A 140 4.21 -2.71 11.88
CA GLY A 140 3.86 -1.28 11.97
C GLY A 140 3.28 -0.73 10.66
N LEU A 141 3.73 -1.23 9.51
CA LEU A 141 3.15 -0.85 8.21
C LEU A 141 1.71 -1.33 8.12
N TYR A 142 1.42 -2.56 8.52
CA TYR A 142 0.06 -3.10 8.49
C TYR A 142 -0.86 -2.39 9.50
N ASP A 143 -0.34 -2.01 10.67
CA ASP A 143 -1.10 -1.23 11.65
C ASP A 143 -1.45 0.19 11.15
N PHE A 144 -0.57 0.78 10.34
CA PHE A 144 -0.77 2.07 9.67
C PHE A 144 -1.80 1.97 8.53
N LEU A 145 -1.66 0.96 7.66
CA LEU A 145 -2.64 0.70 6.60
C LEU A 145 -4.03 0.44 7.20
N ALA A 146 -4.07 -0.30 8.30
CA ALA A 146 -5.32 -0.55 9.02
C ALA A 146 -5.96 0.72 9.64
N GLU A 147 -5.16 1.72 10.00
CA GLU A 147 -5.67 2.97 10.57
C GLU A 147 -6.24 3.89 9.51
N THR A 148 -5.56 3.94 8.37
CA THR A 148 -5.92 4.85 7.28
C THR A 148 -7.01 4.28 6.39
N GLY A 149 -7.24 2.97 6.42
CA GLY A 149 -7.99 2.28 5.38
C GLY A 149 -7.23 2.34 4.06
N THR A 150 -7.57 1.45 3.13
CA THR A 150 -6.82 1.33 1.89
C THR A 150 -7.67 1.37 0.64
N GLU A 151 -7.10 1.87 -0.45
CA GLU A 151 -7.63 1.70 -1.79
C GLU A 151 -6.62 0.87 -2.57
N ILE A 152 -6.93 -0.40 -2.82
CA ILE A 152 -6.00 -1.41 -3.32
C ILE A 152 -6.27 -1.65 -4.80
N HIS A 153 -5.36 -1.22 -5.66
CA HIS A 153 -5.48 -1.37 -7.11
C HIS A 153 -4.77 -2.64 -7.59
N ASP A 154 -5.52 -3.46 -8.32
CA ASP A 154 -4.97 -4.60 -9.05
C ASP A 154 -4.18 -4.17 -10.30
N THR A 155 -3.76 -5.16 -11.06
CA THR A 155 -3.30 -5.02 -12.44
C THR A 155 -4.32 -5.69 -13.36
N ALA A 156 -4.14 -5.58 -14.68
CA ALA A 156 -5.00 -6.32 -15.61
C ALA A 156 -4.80 -7.86 -15.57
N GLY A 157 -3.76 -8.33 -14.87
CA GLY A 157 -3.46 -9.75 -14.67
C GLY A 157 -4.24 -10.34 -13.49
N SER A 158 -3.95 -11.60 -13.13
CA SER A 158 -4.46 -12.21 -11.90
C SER A 158 -3.57 -11.87 -10.72
N ASP A 159 -4.15 -11.27 -9.69
CA ASP A 159 -3.46 -10.74 -8.53
C ASP A 159 -3.94 -11.35 -7.21
N ILE A 160 -3.04 -11.34 -6.21
CA ILE A 160 -3.34 -11.67 -4.81
C ILE A 160 -3.27 -10.38 -4.01
N LEU A 161 -4.45 -9.90 -3.64
CA LEU A 161 -4.67 -8.70 -2.85
C LEU A 161 -4.95 -9.08 -1.39
N VAL A 162 -4.68 -8.16 -0.47
CA VAL A 162 -4.99 -8.34 0.95
C VAL A 162 -5.48 -7.02 1.53
N GLY A 163 -6.68 -7.05 2.10
CA GLY A 163 -7.20 -5.97 2.96
C GLY A 163 -6.58 -6.02 4.34
N PHE A 164 -6.67 -4.90 5.03
CA PHE A 164 -6.25 -4.69 6.42
C PHE A 164 -7.50 -4.53 7.29
N ALA A 165 -7.34 -4.19 8.56
CA ALA A 165 -8.51 -3.72 9.31
C ALA A 165 -8.87 -2.30 8.83
N GLY A 166 -10.03 -1.78 9.25
CA GLY A 166 -10.48 -0.47 8.75
C GLY A 166 -11.28 -0.64 7.46
N SER A 167 -11.58 0.47 6.77
CA SER A 167 -12.36 0.43 5.53
C SER A 167 -11.42 0.35 4.34
N ASP A 168 -11.53 -0.73 3.59
CA ASP A 168 -10.76 -0.96 2.37
C ASP A 168 -11.63 -0.97 1.12
N THR A 169 -11.10 -0.46 0.02
CA THR A 169 -11.71 -0.58 -1.31
C THR A 169 -10.75 -1.35 -2.20
N PHE A 170 -11.17 -2.49 -2.72
CA PHE A 170 -10.42 -3.26 -3.70
C PHE A 170 -10.88 -2.84 -5.10
N VAL A 171 -9.95 -2.36 -5.92
CA VAL A 171 -10.23 -1.84 -7.26
C VAL A 171 -9.74 -2.83 -8.29
N PHE A 172 -10.69 -3.44 -9.01
CA PHE A 172 -10.42 -4.51 -9.98
C PHE A 172 -10.53 -3.99 -11.41
N THR A 173 -9.47 -4.15 -12.19
CA THR A 173 -9.37 -3.75 -13.59
C THR A 173 -9.42 -4.93 -14.56
N GLY A 174 -9.15 -6.15 -14.10
CA GLY A 174 -9.08 -7.32 -14.96
C GLY A 174 -9.02 -8.64 -14.21
N GLY A 175 -8.37 -9.64 -14.80
CA GLY A 175 -7.88 -10.79 -14.02
C GLY A 175 -8.87 -11.83 -13.48
N GLU A 176 -8.25 -12.86 -12.91
CA GLU A 176 -8.86 -13.79 -11.96
C GLU A 176 -8.12 -13.58 -10.62
N ASP A 177 -8.70 -12.78 -9.73
CA ASP A 177 -8.03 -12.26 -8.55
C ASP A 177 -8.44 -12.97 -7.27
N VAL A 178 -7.58 -12.86 -6.25
CA VAL A 178 -7.82 -13.41 -4.93
C VAL A 178 -7.66 -12.30 -3.90
N VAL A 179 -8.71 -12.03 -3.12
CA VAL A 179 -8.60 -11.29 -1.87
C VAL A 179 -8.31 -12.31 -0.77
N ALA A 180 -7.04 -12.41 -0.41
CA ALA A 180 -6.57 -13.37 0.59
C ALA A 180 -6.88 -12.89 2.02
N ASN A 181 -7.12 -13.86 2.90
CA ASN A 181 -7.27 -13.66 4.34
C ASN A 181 -6.12 -14.38 5.06
N ASP A 182 -5.11 -13.63 5.45
CA ASP A 182 -3.85 -14.16 6.00
C ASP A 182 -3.65 -13.87 7.50
N GLY A 183 -4.59 -13.15 8.12
CA GLY A 183 -4.66 -12.86 9.55
C GLY A 183 -5.84 -13.56 10.25
N PRO A 184 -6.05 -13.29 11.55
CA PRO A 184 -7.28 -13.66 12.23
C PRO A 184 -8.52 -13.14 11.49
N ALA A 185 -9.62 -13.91 11.53
CA ALA A 185 -10.88 -13.49 10.89
C ALA A 185 -11.31 -12.08 11.33
N GLY A 186 -11.63 -11.23 10.34
CA GLY A 186 -12.05 -9.83 10.56
C GLY A 186 -10.90 -8.85 10.85
N THR A 187 -9.65 -9.22 10.56
CA THR A 187 -8.49 -8.32 10.69
C THR A 187 -7.66 -8.19 9.41
N SER A 188 -8.06 -8.92 8.36
CA SER A 188 -7.44 -8.96 7.05
C SER A 188 -8.38 -9.61 6.03
N GLY A 189 -8.15 -9.32 4.75
CA GLY A 189 -9.04 -9.79 3.67
C GLY A 189 -10.32 -8.95 3.61
N TYR A 190 -11.31 -9.40 2.85
CA TYR A 190 -12.56 -8.66 2.66
C TYR A 190 -13.49 -8.77 3.88
N GLN A 191 -14.09 -7.65 4.29
CA GLN A 191 -14.99 -7.52 5.44
C GLN A 191 -16.34 -6.92 5.01
N ASP A 192 -17.36 -7.77 5.04
CA ASP A 192 -18.76 -7.41 4.75
C ASP A 192 -19.23 -6.16 5.53
N GLY A 193 -19.90 -5.24 4.82
CA GLY A 193 -20.40 -3.98 5.36
C GLY A 193 -19.33 -2.96 5.79
N THR A 194 -18.05 -3.25 5.58
CA THR A 194 -16.92 -2.34 5.88
C THR A 194 -16.10 -2.03 4.64
N ASP A 195 -15.82 -3.06 3.83
CA ASP A 195 -15.02 -2.98 2.63
C ASP A 195 -15.88 -2.94 1.36
N LEU A 196 -15.30 -2.42 0.28
CA LEU A 196 -15.94 -2.33 -1.03
C LEU A 196 -15.14 -3.05 -2.10
N LEU A 197 -15.85 -3.64 -3.06
CA LEU A 197 -15.32 -4.24 -4.28
C LEU A 197 -15.70 -3.35 -5.46
N ASP A 198 -14.74 -2.59 -5.99
CA ASP A 198 -14.93 -1.81 -7.20
C ASP A 198 -14.70 -2.68 -8.43
N VAL A 199 -15.82 -3.03 -9.08
CA VAL A 199 -15.89 -3.81 -10.32
C VAL A 199 -16.31 -2.93 -11.50
N SER A 200 -16.24 -1.60 -11.34
CA SER A 200 -16.71 -0.65 -12.35
C SER A 200 -15.95 -0.76 -13.67
N ALA A 201 -14.66 -1.10 -13.63
CA ALA A 201 -13.84 -1.27 -14.82
C ALA A 201 -14.24 -2.50 -15.67
N TRP A 202 -14.95 -3.47 -15.09
CA TRP A 202 -15.51 -4.60 -15.82
C TRP A 202 -16.74 -4.20 -16.66
N GLY A 203 -17.27 -2.99 -16.45
CA GLY A 203 -18.47 -2.49 -17.12
C GLY A 203 -19.78 -2.99 -16.52
N VAL A 204 -19.73 -3.58 -15.31
CA VAL A 204 -20.90 -4.03 -14.57
C VAL A 204 -21.67 -2.82 -14.06
N THR A 205 -22.96 -2.74 -14.32
CA THR A 205 -23.80 -1.59 -13.91
C THR A 205 -24.82 -1.90 -12.83
N ASP A 206 -25.04 -3.19 -12.53
CA ASP A 206 -26.00 -3.65 -11.52
C ASP A 206 -25.53 -4.96 -10.87
N PHE A 207 -25.81 -5.12 -9.58
CA PHE A 207 -25.50 -6.31 -8.80
C PHE A 207 -26.03 -7.61 -9.44
N GLN A 208 -27.19 -7.56 -10.11
CA GLN A 208 -27.82 -8.71 -10.75
C GLN A 208 -27.06 -9.24 -11.97
N GLU A 209 -26.10 -8.47 -12.50
CA GLU A 209 -25.23 -8.91 -13.60
C GLU A 209 -24.09 -9.81 -13.12
N LEU A 210 -23.76 -9.75 -11.82
CA LEU A 210 -22.72 -10.58 -11.22
C LEU A 210 -23.22 -12.02 -11.00
N THR A 211 -22.34 -12.97 -11.27
CA THR A 211 -22.53 -14.36 -10.85
C THR A 211 -21.79 -14.57 -9.54
N ILE A 212 -22.54 -14.72 -8.45
CA ILE A 212 -21.99 -14.95 -7.10
C ILE A 212 -22.31 -16.37 -6.64
N PHE A 213 -21.29 -17.12 -6.22
CA PHE A 213 -21.46 -18.50 -5.76
C PHE A 213 -20.43 -18.90 -4.70
N PRO A 214 -20.78 -19.82 -3.80
CA PRO A 214 -19.81 -20.38 -2.85
C PRO A 214 -19.00 -21.50 -3.49
N ASP A 215 -17.70 -21.56 -3.20
CA ASP A 215 -16.86 -22.73 -3.46
C ASP A 215 -15.84 -22.92 -2.33
N SER A 216 -15.74 -24.14 -1.82
CA SER A 216 -14.73 -24.54 -0.83
C SER A 216 -14.63 -23.69 0.45
N GLY A 217 -15.71 -22.96 0.79
CA GLY A 217 -15.76 -22.08 1.95
C GLY A 217 -15.46 -20.60 1.65
N ASP A 218 -15.23 -20.27 0.38
CA ASP A 218 -14.98 -18.92 -0.13
C ASP A 218 -16.16 -18.43 -0.96
N ALA A 219 -16.23 -17.12 -1.16
CA ALA A 219 -17.17 -16.48 -2.07
C ALA A 219 -16.47 -16.18 -3.39
N TRP A 220 -17.13 -16.50 -4.50
CA TRP A 220 -16.68 -16.14 -5.83
C TRP A 220 -17.64 -15.12 -6.43
N VAL A 221 -17.09 -14.03 -6.97
CA VAL A 221 -17.80 -13.03 -7.76
C VAL A 221 -17.26 -13.09 -9.18
N ALA A 222 -18.12 -13.25 -10.18
CA ALA A 222 -17.68 -13.39 -11.57
C ALA A 222 -18.52 -12.55 -12.54
N TYR A 223 -17.86 -12.02 -13.57
CA TYR A 223 -18.48 -11.35 -14.71
C TYR A 223 -17.64 -11.52 -15.97
N GLY A 224 -18.24 -12.10 -17.02
CA GLY A 224 -17.52 -12.37 -18.27
C GLY A 224 -16.34 -13.32 -18.06
N ASN A 225 -15.12 -12.83 -18.28
CA ASN A 225 -13.87 -13.56 -18.09
C ASN A 225 -13.12 -13.10 -16.82
N HIS A 226 -13.76 -12.31 -15.97
CA HIS A 226 -13.18 -11.80 -14.73
C HIS A 226 -13.79 -12.51 -13.53
N SER A 227 -12.98 -12.70 -12.49
CA SER A 227 -13.48 -13.24 -11.24
C SER A 227 -12.65 -12.80 -10.05
N ILE A 228 -13.30 -12.72 -8.88
CA ILE A 228 -12.68 -12.47 -7.59
C ILE A 228 -13.04 -13.64 -6.67
N GLN A 229 -12.02 -14.24 -6.07
CA GLN A 229 -12.16 -15.14 -4.93
C GLN A 229 -11.97 -14.34 -3.63
N LEU A 230 -12.97 -14.35 -2.76
CA LEU A 230 -12.89 -13.77 -1.42
C LEU A 230 -12.66 -14.89 -0.40
N ALA A 231 -11.42 -15.02 0.05
CA ALA A 231 -11.01 -16.13 0.90
C ALA A 231 -11.69 -16.08 2.28
N GLY A 232 -12.41 -17.15 2.65
CA GLY A 232 -13.10 -17.31 3.93
C GLY A 232 -14.37 -16.48 4.08
N VAL A 233 -14.89 -15.88 3.01
CA VAL A 233 -16.13 -15.11 3.00
C VAL A 233 -17.29 -16.00 2.55
N ASP A 234 -18.42 -15.93 3.26
CA ASP A 234 -19.64 -16.63 2.85
C ASP A 234 -20.34 -15.86 1.73
N ALA A 235 -20.51 -16.46 0.55
CA ALA A 235 -21.13 -15.80 -0.60
C ALA A 235 -22.54 -15.22 -0.31
N SER A 236 -23.24 -15.72 0.71
CA SER A 236 -24.58 -15.24 1.08
C SER A 236 -24.59 -13.91 1.83
N VAL A 237 -23.45 -13.41 2.31
CA VAL A 237 -23.38 -12.09 2.95
C VAL A 237 -23.29 -10.96 1.93
N LEU A 238 -22.80 -11.24 0.73
CA LEU A 238 -22.61 -10.24 -0.32
C LEU A 238 -23.95 -9.70 -0.85
N ASP A 239 -24.09 -8.39 -0.85
CA ASP A 239 -25.21 -7.67 -1.44
C ASP A 239 -24.75 -6.44 -2.25
N ALA A 240 -25.71 -5.71 -2.82
CA ALA A 240 -25.38 -4.59 -3.71
C ALA A 240 -24.62 -3.44 -3.04
N SER A 241 -24.62 -3.34 -1.71
CA SER A 241 -23.90 -2.30 -0.97
C SER A 241 -22.39 -2.54 -0.87
N ASP A 242 -21.95 -3.76 -1.16
CA ASP A 242 -20.55 -4.18 -1.13
C ASP A 242 -19.78 -3.80 -2.41
N PHE A 243 -20.47 -3.28 -3.42
CA PHE A 243 -19.91 -3.09 -4.76
C PHE A 243 -19.97 -1.65 -5.24
N ILE A 244 -18.92 -1.24 -5.95
CA ILE A 244 -18.93 -0.04 -6.78
C ILE A 244 -19.08 -0.48 -8.24
N PHE A 245 -20.09 0.07 -8.92
CA PHE A 245 -20.47 -0.27 -10.30
C PHE A 245 -20.11 0.85 -11.27
N ALA A 246 -20.01 0.50 -12.55
CA ALA A 246 -19.77 1.46 -13.62
C ALA A 246 -20.96 2.41 -13.77
N ASP A 247 -20.69 3.67 -14.14
CA ASP A 247 -21.76 4.61 -14.48
C ASP A 247 -22.41 4.19 -15.80
N SER A 248 -23.72 3.94 -15.76
CA SER A 248 -24.56 3.61 -16.93
C SER A 248 -24.43 4.60 -18.10
N LEU A 249 -24.01 5.85 -17.84
CA LEU A 249 -23.82 6.89 -18.85
C LEU A 249 -22.42 6.90 -19.49
N ALA A 250 -21.43 6.26 -18.86
CA ALA A 250 -20.06 6.21 -19.37
C ALA A 250 -19.86 5.15 -20.47
N LEU A 251 -20.77 4.17 -20.59
CA LEU A 251 -20.66 3.04 -21.53
C LEU A 251 -21.18 3.35 -22.96
N VAL A 252 -21.69 4.57 -23.20
CA VAL A 252 -22.30 5.00 -24.48
C VAL A 252 -21.44 6.03 -25.24
N ALA A 253 -20.25 6.35 -24.72
CA ALA A 253 -19.28 7.27 -25.35
C ALA A 253 -18.16 6.51 -26.06
#